data_AF-A0A7S0GWM5-F1
#
_entry.id   AF-A0A7S0GWM5-F1
#
_cell.length_a   1.000
_cell.length_b   1.000
_cell.length_c   1.000
_cell.angle_alpha   90.00
_cell.angle_beta   90.00
_cell.angle_gamma   90.00
#
_symmetry.space_group_name_H-M   'P 1'
#
loop_
_entity.id
_entity.type
_entity.pdbx_description
1 polymer ?
#
loop_
_entity_poly.entity_id
_entity_poly.type
_entity_poly.pdbx_seq_one_letter_code
_entity_poly.pdbx_strand_id
1 'polypeptide(L)'
;GNLAQLCENPFFDYALRRPKLISNTWNAENQFLCVPALESLLPLGKAYRSKSFVQAHVLKVVENDAKGIRCQTAQGWTVTLSADKKVLNTGKGFAVESQIRIIFEEIYYNEDFESLQILHLSKPLLRKKPESEDGLILEQIRMIPATRRIVGQHIALTHLILGPEVVRSLPK
;
A
#
# COMPACT_ATOMS: atom_id res chain seq x y z
N GLY A 1 9.99 18.92 -5.00
CA GLY A 1 11.06 17.97 -4.64
C GLY A 1 10.44 16.70 -4.12
N ASN A 2 11.16 15.57 -4.17
CA ASN A 2 10.65 14.25 -3.78
C ASN A 2 10.18 14.19 -2.30
N LEU A 3 10.79 15.00 -1.42
CA LEU A 3 10.33 15.22 -0.03
C LEU A 3 8.90 15.72 0.10
N ALA A 4 8.44 16.60 -0.80
CA ALA A 4 7.09 17.15 -0.72
C ALA A 4 6.04 16.04 -0.92
N GLN A 5 6.29 15.13 -1.86
CA GLN A 5 5.43 13.96 -2.11
C GLN A 5 5.42 13.00 -0.92
N LEU A 6 6.57 12.85 -0.24
CA LEU A 6 6.67 12.03 0.96
C LEU A 6 5.87 12.64 2.13
N CYS A 7 6.00 13.94 2.38
CA CYS A 7 5.29 14.64 3.45
C CYS A 7 3.77 14.69 3.22
N GLU A 8 3.31 14.68 1.97
CA GLU A 8 1.89 14.57 1.62
C GLU A 8 1.35 13.14 1.71
N ASN A 9 2.22 12.14 1.88
CA ASN A 9 1.82 10.74 1.92
C ASN A 9 1.13 10.39 3.25
N PRO A 10 -0.16 10.01 3.25
CA PRO A 10 -0.91 9.78 4.48
C PRO A 10 -0.49 8.51 5.21
N PHE A 11 0.15 7.55 4.52
CA PHE A 11 0.75 6.39 5.19
C PHE A 11 2.01 6.82 5.96
N PHE A 12 2.85 7.67 5.35
CA PHE A 12 4.04 8.20 6.00
C PHE A 12 3.71 9.01 7.25
N ASP A 13 2.79 9.98 7.15
CA ASP A 13 2.29 10.75 8.31
C ASP A 13 1.72 9.83 9.41
N TYR A 14 0.92 8.82 9.03
CA TYR A 14 0.37 7.86 9.99
C TYR A 14 1.45 7.05 10.72
N ALA A 15 2.50 6.63 10.01
CA ALA A 15 3.61 5.87 10.56
C ALA A 15 4.47 6.73 11.50
N LEU A 16 4.79 7.97 11.11
CA LEU A 16 5.58 8.89 11.93
C LEU A 16 4.89 9.27 13.24
N ARG A 17 3.56 9.43 13.25
CA ARG A 17 2.79 9.68 14.49
C ARG A 17 2.80 8.49 15.46
N ARG A 18 3.29 7.32 15.02
CA ARG A 18 3.35 6.08 15.81
C ARG A 18 4.74 5.44 15.71
N PRO A 19 5.78 6.12 16.24
CA PRO A 19 7.18 5.65 16.19
C PRO A 19 7.35 4.19 16.60
N LYS A 20 6.63 3.77 17.66
CA LYS A 20 6.66 2.41 18.22
C LYS A 20 6.22 1.32 17.23
N LEU A 21 5.59 1.67 16.10
CA LEU A 21 5.26 0.73 15.04
C LEU A 21 6.40 0.52 14.04
N ILE A 22 7.31 1.50 13.95
CA ILE A 22 8.48 1.48 13.08
C ILE A 22 9.64 0.83 13.82
N SER A 23 10.01 1.39 14.97
CA SER A 23 11.10 0.87 15.80
C SER A 23 10.92 1.25 17.26
N ASN A 24 11.53 0.47 18.16
CA ASN A 24 11.67 0.87 19.55
C ASN A 24 12.80 1.90 19.74
N THR A 25 13.72 1.98 18.78
CA THR A 25 14.86 2.91 18.75
C THR A 25 14.97 3.50 17.34
N TRP A 26 14.81 4.81 17.22
CA TRP A 26 15.22 5.53 16.01
C TRP A 26 16.76 5.45 15.89
N ASN A 27 17.36 5.66 14.71
CA ASN A 27 18.76 5.31 14.39
C ASN A 27 19.08 3.81 14.23
N ALA A 28 18.11 2.98 13.88
CA ALA A 28 18.44 1.62 13.46
C ALA A 28 19.10 1.66 12.07
N GLU A 29 20.44 1.70 12.03
CA GLU A 29 21.26 1.68 10.80
C GLU A 29 20.90 0.52 9.85
N ASN A 30 20.24 -0.50 10.38
CA ASN A 30 19.84 -1.73 9.71
C ASN A 30 18.32 -1.81 9.46
N GLN A 31 17.63 -0.68 9.31
CA GLN A 31 16.19 -0.67 9.03
C GLN A 31 15.79 0.32 7.92
N PHE A 32 14.79 -0.08 7.15
CA PHE A 32 14.14 0.76 6.15
C PHE A 32 12.64 0.88 6.44
N LEU A 33 12.10 2.08 6.27
CA LEU A 33 10.67 2.29 6.12
C LEU A 33 10.33 2.34 4.63
N CYS A 34 9.54 1.39 4.16
CA CYS A 34 9.02 1.36 2.80
C CYS A 34 7.72 2.18 2.72
N VAL A 35 7.75 3.30 1.98
CA VAL A 35 6.58 4.16 1.79
C VAL A 35 6.01 3.92 0.40
N PRO A 36 4.79 3.38 0.24
CA PRO A 36 4.18 3.21 -1.08
C PRO A 36 3.75 4.54 -1.69
N ALA A 37 3.82 4.66 -3.01
CA ALA A 37 3.34 5.81 -3.76
C ALA A 37 1.87 6.11 -3.45
N LEU A 38 1.52 7.39 -3.36
CA LEU A 38 0.20 7.87 -2.94
C LEU A 38 -0.93 7.24 -3.78
N GLU A 39 -0.75 7.20 -5.09
CA GLU A 39 -1.72 6.68 -6.05
C GLU A 39 -1.97 5.18 -5.82
N SER A 40 -0.95 4.44 -5.38
CA SER A 40 -1.03 3.02 -5.09
C SER A 40 -1.78 2.70 -3.78
N LEU A 41 -1.98 3.71 -2.92
CA LEU A 41 -2.73 3.57 -1.67
C LEU A 41 -4.23 3.78 -1.83
N LEU A 42 -4.67 4.46 -2.90
CA LEU A 42 -6.08 4.80 -3.12
C LEU A 42 -7.02 3.58 -3.06
N PRO A 43 -6.71 2.44 -3.70
CA PRO A 43 -7.59 1.26 -3.66
C PRO A 43 -7.70 0.64 -2.26
N LEU A 44 -6.74 0.90 -1.37
CA LEU A 44 -6.70 0.32 -0.03
C LEU A 44 -7.60 1.06 0.98
N GLY A 45 -8.13 2.23 0.62
CA GLY A 45 -8.92 3.05 1.52
C GLY A 45 -8.19 3.32 2.83
N LYS A 46 -8.75 2.93 3.98
CA LYS A 46 -8.12 3.13 5.30
C LYS A 46 -7.21 1.98 5.75
N ALA A 47 -7.07 0.91 4.95
CA ALA A 47 -6.31 -0.28 5.38
C ALA A 47 -4.82 0.00 5.63
N TYR A 48 -4.26 1.02 4.96
CA TYR A 48 -2.88 1.47 5.19
C TYR A 48 -2.66 2.03 6.61
N ARG A 49 -3.73 2.44 7.30
CA ARG A 49 -3.72 2.95 8.69
C ARG A 49 -3.87 1.84 9.72
N SER A 50 -3.25 0.69 9.48
CA SER A 50 -3.29 -0.44 10.41
C SER A 50 -1.88 -0.80 10.89
N LYS A 51 -1.78 -1.31 12.12
CA LYS A 51 -0.50 -1.78 12.68
C LYS A 51 0.13 -2.85 11.80
N SER A 52 -0.66 -3.81 11.32
CA SER A 52 -0.19 -4.86 10.43
C SER A 52 0.37 -4.28 9.13
N PHE A 53 -0.33 -3.32 8.52
CA PHE A 53 0.17 -2.69 7.30
C PHE A 53 1.50 -1.97 7.53
N VAL A 54 1.64 -1.18 8.60
CA VAL A 54 2.92 -0.53 8.94
C VAL A 54 4.02 -1.58 9.14
N GLN A 55 3.75 -2.64 9.91
CA GLN A 55 4.73 -3.71 10.18
C GLN A 55 5.15 -4.50 8.92
N ALA A 56 4.29 -4.58 7.91
CA ALA A 56 4.64 -5.16 6.61
C ALA A 56 5.61 -4.27 5.79
N HIS A 57 5.66 -2.99 6.12
CA HIS A 57 6.43 -1.95 5.42
C HIS A 57 7.70 -1.52 6.18
N VAL A 58 7.95 -2.11 7.35
CA VAL A 58 9.20 -1.93 8.08
C VAL A 58 10.10 -3.12 7.76
N LEU A 59 11.25 -2.85 7.16
CA LEU A 59 12.24 -3.86 6.80
C LEU A 59 13.43 -3.78 7.75
N LYS A 60 13.88 -4.93 8.25
CA LYS A 60 15.14 -5.07 8.98
C LYS A 60 16.14 -5.82 8.12
N VAL A 61 17.35 -5.28 7.98
CA VAL A 61 18.46 -5.94 7.28
C VAL A 61 18.87 -7.18 8.06
N VAL A 62 18.95 -8.31 7.36
CA VAL A 62 19.38 -9.61 7.88
C VAL A 62 20.75 -9.98 7.35
N GLU A 63 20.99 -9.72 6.06
CA GLU A 63 22.24 -10.07 5.38
C GLU A 63 22.51 -9.03 4.29
N ASN A 64 23.79 -8.68 4.10
CA ASN A 64 24.24 -7.76 3.08
C ASN A 64 25.40 -8.40 2.33
N ASP A 65 25.19 -8.73 1.06
CA ASP A 65 26.16 -9.40 0.21
C ASP A 65 26.31 -8.67 -1.14
N ALA A 66 27.24 -9.15 -1.98
CA ALA A 66 27.46 -8.57 -3.31
C ALA A 66 26.25 -8.73 -4.26
N LYS A 67 25.28 -9.60 -3.93
CA LYS A 67 24.08 -9.87 -4.74
C LYS A 67 22.91 -8.99 -4.32
N GLY A 68 22.95 -8.39 -3.13
CA GLY A 68 21.96 -7.45 -2.64
C GLY A 68 21.82 -7.46 -1.12
N ILE A 69 20.71 -6.91 -0.64
CA ILE A 69 20.42 -6.79 0.79
C ILE A 69 19.20 -7.65 1.11
N ARG A 70 19.40 -8.73 1.87
CA ARG A 70 18.29 -9.53 2.38
C ARG A 70 17.72 -8.84 3.62
N CYS A 71 16.42 -8.60 3.57
CA CYS A 71 15.65 -7.97 4.62
C CYS A 71 14.50 -8.89 5.08
N GLN A 72 13.99 -8.62 6.27
CA GLN A 72 12.80 -9.23 6.81
C GLN A 72 11.83 -8.17 7.32
N THR A 73 10.54 -8.32 7.01
CA THR A 73 9.50 -7.45 7.57
C THR A 73 9.35 -7.71 9.07
N ALA A 74 8.74 -6.79 9.82
CA ALA A 74 8.38 -7.06 11.22
C ALA A 74 7.38 -8.23 11.39
N GLN A 75 6.74 -8.66 10.30
CA GLN A 75 5.88 -9.85 10.25
C GLN A 75 6.63 -11.14 9.85
N GLY A 76 7.94 -11.07 9.65
CA GLY A 76 8.77 -12.22 9.30
C GLY A 76 8.86 -12.52 7.81
N TRP A 77 8.32 -11.67 6.92
CA TRP A 77 8.34 -11.92 5.48
C TRP A 77 9.67 -11.52 4.86
N THR A 78 10.18 -12.33 3.94
CA THR A 78 11.48 -12.12 3.30
C THR A 78 11.35 -11.19 2.11
N VAL A 79 12.28 -10.24 2.03
CA VAL A 79 12.42 -9.27 0.95
C VAL A 79 13.89 -9.17 0.58
N THR A 80 14.21 -9.04 -0.71
CA THR A 80 15.60 -8.83 -1.17
C THR A 80 15.68 -7.56 -2.00
N LEU A 81 16.47 -6.60 -1.55
CA LEU A 81 16.80 -5.39 -2.31
C LEU A 81 17.93 -5.70 -3.29
N SER A 82 17.82 -5.20 -4.52
CA SER A 82 18.93 -5.25 -5.49
C SER A 82 20.15 -4.47 -4.97
N ALA A 83 21.35 -4.81 -5.44
CA ALA A 83 22.59 -4.12 -5.04
C ALA A 83 22.56 -2.61 -5.34
N ASP A 84 21.86 -2.20 -6.40
CA ASP A 84 21.65 -0.79 -6.77
C ASP A 84 20.41 -0.16 -6.10
N LYS A 85 19.70 -0.92 -5.24
CA LYS A 85 18.48 -0.53 -4.54
C LYS A 85 17.38 0.09 -5.42
N LYS A 86 17.33 -0.26 -6.71
CA LYS A 86 16.24 0.15 -7.61
C LYS A 86 15.05 -0.80 -7.58
N VAL A 87 15.25 -2.04 -7.13
CA VAL A 87 14.23 -3.07 -7.13
C VAL A 87 14.20 -3.80 -5.79
N LEU A 88 12.97 -4.05 -5.32
CA LEU A 88 12.66 -4.86 -4.16
C LEU A 88 11.96 -6.13 -4.64
N ASN A 89 12.53 -7.29 -4.33
CA ASN A 89 11.96 -8.60 -4.66
C ASN A 89 11.27 -9.19 -3.42
N THR A 90 9.98 -9.51 -3.53
CA THR A 90 9.25 -10.18 -2.45
C THR A 90 9.49 -11.69 -2.52
N GLY A 91 9.74 -12.32 -1.37
CA GLY A 91 9.99 -13.76 -1.27
C GLY A 91 9.04 -14.46 -0.28
N LYS A 92 9.60 -15.34 0.55
CA LYS A 92 8.84 -16.15 1.52
C LYS A 92 7.97 -15.28 2.44
N GLY A 93 6.69 -15.65 2.57
CA GLY A 93 5.71 -14.95 3.41
C GLY A 93 4.71 -14.11 2.62
N PHE A 94 5.04 -13.74 1.39
CA PHE A 94 4.11 -13.18 0.42
C PHE A 94 3.39 -14.31 -0.34
N ALA A 95 2.16 -14.06 -0.81
CA ALA A 95 1.40 -15.05 -1.58
C ALA A 95 1.96 -15.27 -2.98
N VAL A 96 2.57 -14.23 -3.56
CA VAL A 96 3.18 -14.26 -4.89
C VAL A 96 4.49 -13.49 -4.84
N GLU A 97 5.55 -14.08 -5.39
CA GLU A 97 6.82 -13.39 -5.58
C GLU A 97 6.66 -12.30 -6.65
N SER A 98 7.13 -11.10 -6.36
CA SER A 98 6.91 -9.92 -7.17
C SER A 98 8.08 -8.97 -7.08
N GLN A 99 8.28 -8.20 -8.14
CA GLN A 99 9.27 -7.13 -8.18
C GLN A 99 8.57 -5.79 -8.02
N ILE A 100 9.03 -5.00 -7.06
CA ILE A 100 8.51 -3.67 -6.77
C ILE A 100 9.64 -2.68 -7.05
N ARG A 101 9.37 -1.71 -7.93
CA ARG A 101 10.31 -0.65 -8.23
C ARG A 101 10.41 0.32 -7.05
N ILE A 102 11.63 0.66 -6.67
CA ILE A 102 11.96 1.75 -5.75
C ILE A 102 12.05 3.03 -6.60
N ILE A 103 11.22 4.01 -6.28
CA ILE A 103 11.13 5.29 -6.99
C ILE A 103 12.32 6.16 -6.61
N PHE A 104 12.59 6.29 -5.31
CA PHE A 104 13.73 7.01 -4.75
C PHE A 104 14.04 6.54 -3.32
N GLU A 105 15.23 6.90 -2.85
CA GLU A 105 15.69 6.72 -1.47
C GLU A 105 15.80 8.08 -0.79
N GLU A 106 15.51 8.12 0.51
CA GLU A 106 15.59 9.34 1.32
C GLU A 106 16.02 9.01 2.75
N ILE A 107 16.62 9.97 3.45
CA ILE A 107 16.88 9.90 4.88
C ILE A 107 16.00 10.96 5.55
N TYR A 108 15.13 10.52 6.45
CA TYR A 108 14.34 11.41 7.29
C TYR A 108 15.03 11.59 8.65
N TYR A 109 15.03 12.82 9.17
CA TYR A 109 15.52 13.14 10.50
C TYR A 109 14.35 13.61 11.35
N ASN A 110 14.23 13.06 12.57
CA ASN A 110 13.28 13.57 13.55
C ASN A 110 13.83 14.80 14.30
N GLU A 111 13.06 15.33 15.26
CA GLU A 111 13.44 16.50 16.06
C GLU A 111 14.69 16.28 16.91
N ASP A 112 14.97 15.02 17.27
CA ASP A 112 16.15 14.59 18.04
C ASP A 112 17.36 14.29 17.13
N PHE A 113 17.28 14.65 15.84
CA PHE A 113 18.28 14.35 14.79
C PHE A 113 18.55 12.85 14.59
N GLU A 114 17.61 12.00 15.00
CA GLU A 114 17.66 10.58 14.74
C GLU A 114 17.17 10.31 13.31
N SER A 115 17.93 9.47 12.60
CA SER A 115 17.73 9.16 11.19
C SER A 115 16.88 7.91 10.97
N LEU A 116 16.11 7.93 9.89
CA LEU A 116 15.36 6.80 9.36
C LEU A 116 15.58 6.71 7.84
N GLN A 117 16.04 5.55 7.37
CA GLN A 117 16.17 5.30 5.95
C GLN A 117 14.82 4.97 5.34
N ILE A 118 14.48 5.64 4.24
CA ILE A 118 13.18 5.54 3.58
C ILE A 118 13.38 5.04 2.15
N LEU A 119 12.60 4.03 1.79
CA LEU A 119 12.49 3.54 0.42
C LEU A 119 11.10 3.87 -0.11
N HIS A 120 11.01 4.78 -1.08
CA HIS A 120 9.73 5.10 -1.71
C HIS A 120 9.41 4.05 -2.79
N LEU A 121 8.32 3.31 -2.61
CA LEU A 121 7.95 2.18 -3.46
C LEU A 121 6.87 2.58 -4.47
N SER A 122 6.94 2.01 -5.67
CA SER A 122 5.88 2.15 -6.68
C SER A 122 4.54 1.51 -6.28
N LYS A 123 4.56 0.52 -5.39
CA LYS A 123 3.38 -0.24 -4.95
C LYS A 123 3.56 -0.71 -3.49
N PRO A 124 2.47 -0.97 -2.76
CA PRO A 124 2.53 -1.44 -1.38
C PRO A 124 2.99 -2.90 -1.27
N LEU A 125 3.58 -3.24 -0.12
CA LEU A 125 3.90 -4.62 0.28
C LEU A 125 2.63 -5.29 0.82
N LEU A 126 2.01 -6.14 0.01
CA LEU A 126 0.79 -6.85 0.36
C LEU A 126 1.01 -8.36 0.43
N ARG A 127 0.51 -8.99 1.49
CA ARG A 127 0.59 -10.45 1.65
C ARG A 127 -0.18 -11.20 0.57
N LYS A 128 -1.37 -10.72 0.21
CA LYS A 128 -2.21 -11.28 -0.84
C LYS A 128 -2.33 -10.26 -1.96
N LYS A 129 -2.44 -10.74 -3.20
CA LYS A 129 -2.85 -9.88 -4.32
C LYS A 129 -4.26 -9.36 -3.98
N PRO A 130 -4.57 -8.05 -4.15
CA PRO A 130 -5.96 -7.64 -4.12
C PRO A 130 -6.70 -8.46 -5.18
N GLU A 131 -7.68 -9.24 -4.76
CA GLU A 131 -8.47 -10.11 -5.62
C GLU A 131 -9.34 -9.23 -6.52
N SER A 132 -8.81 -8.81 -7.68
CA SER A 132 -9.51 -8.03 -8.70
C SER A 132 -10.07 -6.68 -8.24
N GLU A 133 -10.22 -5.72 -9.16
CA GLU A 133 -10.84 -4.42 -8.86
C GLU A 133 -12.30 -4.56 -8.38
N ASP A 134 -12.93 -5.71 -8.60
CA ASP A 134 -14.29 -6.04 -8.16
C ASP A 134 -14.39 -6.49 -6.68
N GLY A 135 -13.31 -7.02 -6.09
CA GLY A 135 -13.32 -7.54 -4.71
C GLY A 135 -13.34 -6.46 -3.63
N LEU A 136 -12.81 -5.27 -3.94
CA LEU A 136 -12.79 -4.13 -3.02
C LEU A 136 -14.17 -3.46 -2.86
N ILE A 137 -15.07 -3.64 -3.85
CA ILE A 137 -16.44 -3.13 -3.78
C ILE A 137 -17.27 -3.98 -2.81
N LEU A 138 -17.03 -5.29 -2.73
CA LEU A 138 -17.84 -6.20 -1.90
C LEU A 138 -17.49 -6.17 -0.40
N GLU A 139 -16.23 -5.92 -0.02
CA GLU A 139 -15.88 -5.77 1.40
C GLU A 139 -16.32 -4.42 1.99
N GLN A 140 -16.41 -3.35 1.19
CA GLN A 140 -16.98 -2.08 1.66
C GLN A 140 -18.49 -2.17 1.91
N ILE A 141 -19.23 -3.01 1.18
CA ILE A 141 -20.68 -3.20 1.37
C ILE A 141 -20.97 -3.98 2.67
N ARG A 142 -20.07 -4.86 3.12
CA ARG A 142 -20.25 -5.62 4.38
C ARG A 142 -19.99 -4.83 5.66
N MET A 143 -19.30 -3.69 5.58
CA MET A 143 -18.96 -2.87 6.75
C MET A 143 -19.89 -1.67 6.98
N ILE A 144 -20.98 -1.53 6.23
CA ILE A 144 -22.03 -0.58 6.55
C ILE A 144 -22.92 -1.20 7.63
N PRO A 145 -22.97 -0.67 8.88
CA PRO A 145 -23.96 -1.13 9.83
C PRO A 145 -25.35 -0.94 9.23
N ALA A 146 -26.20 -1.97 9.33
CA ALA A 146 -27.54 -2.04 8.74
C ALA A 146 -28.50 -0.88 9.10
N THR A 147 -28.06 0.06 9.95
CA THR A 147 -28.83 1.18 10.49
C THR A 147 -28.70 2.49 9.73
N ARG A 148 -27.96 2.56 8.61
CA ARG A 148 -27.91 3.77 7.76
C ARG A 148 -28.31 3.49 6.31
N ARG A 149 -29.53 3.00 6.12
CA ARG A 149 -30.25 3.21 4.85
C ARG A 149 -30.68 4.67 4.80
N ILE A 150 -29.90 5.52 4.13
CA ILE A 150 -30.43 6.75 3.55
C ILE A 150 -30.68 6.45 2.08
N VAL A 151 -31.96 6.53 1.74
CA VAL A 151 -32.51 6.43 0.38
C VAL A 151 -32.18 7.71 -0.37
N GLY A 152 -31.78 7.58 -1.63
CA GLY A 152 -31.62 8.69 -2.59
C GLY A 152 -30.46 8.40 -3.54
N GLN A 153 -30.73 7.82 -4.72
CA GLN A 153 -30.77 8.54 -6.01
C GLN A 153 -29.38 9.18 -6.34
N HIS A 154 -28.63 8.84 -7.38
CA HIS A 154 -28.89 8.29 -8.70
C HIS A 154 -27.56 7.68 -9.19
N ILE A 155 -27.54 6.40 -9.55
CA ILE A 155 -26.45 5.84 -10.37
C ILE A 155 -26.98 5.88 -11.81
N ALA A 156 -26.52 6.84 -12.60
CA ALA A 156 -26.69 6.81 -14.05
C ALA A 156 -25.51 6.03 -14.63
N LEU A 157 -25.70 4.71 -14.75
CA LEU A 157 -24.85 3.81 -15.52
C LEU A 157 -25.69 3.28 -16.67
N THR A 158 -25.39 3.67 -17.90
CA THR A 158 -25.56 2.79 -19.06
C THR A 158 -24.74 3.31 -20.22
N HIS A 159 -23.59 2.66 -20.46
CA HIS A 159 -22.99 2.61 -21.78
C HIS A 159 -23.90 1.74 -22.69
N LEU A 160 -24.35 2.35 -23.78
CA LEU A 160 -24.38 1.84 -25.16
C LEU A 160 -24.40 0.32 -25.37
N ILE A 161 -25.38 -0.19 -26.16
CA ILE A 161 -25.17 -0.96 -27.42
C ILE A 161 -26.43 -1.78 -27.80
N LEU A 162 -26.83 -1.62 -29.07
CA LEU A 162 -27.71 -2.44 -29.95
C LEU A 162 -29.25 -2.29 -29.84
N GLY A 163 -29.83 -1.66 -30.87
CA GLY A 163 -31.17 -1.97 -31.38
C GLY A 163 -31.18 -3.30 -32.17
N PRO A 164 -32.17 -3.59 -33.03
CA PRO A 164 -33.30 -2.76 -33.46
C PRO A 164 -34.68 -3.46 -33.32
N GLU A 165 -35.70 -2.74 -33.78
CA GLU A 165 -36.93 -3.28 -34.37
C GLU A 165 -38.07 -3.84 -33.49
N VAL A 166 -39.22 -3.16 -33.66
CA VAL A 166 -40.49 -3.75 -34.12
C VAL A 166 -41.49 -4.26 -33.07
N VAL A 167 -42.61 -3.52 -33.04
CA VAL A 167 -44.01 -3.97 -33.00
C VAL A 167 -44.79 -3.91 -31.68
N ARG A 168 -45.67 -2.88 -31.70
CA ARG A 168 -47.13 -2.89 -31.49
C ARG A 168 -47.69 -3.41 -30.15
N SER A 169 -48.58 -2.56 -29.64
CA SER A 169 -50.00 -2.81 -29.33
C SER A 169 -50.47 -3.03 -27.88
N LEU A 170 -51.37 -2.09 -27.50
CA LEU A 170 -52.68 -2.24 -26.80
C LEU A 170 -52.68 -2.46 -25.26
N PRO A 171 -53.83 -2.30 -24.56
CA PRO A 171 -54.76 -1.16 -24.52
C PRO A 171 -55.24 -0.81 -23.08
N LYS A 172 -55.82 0.38 -22.88
CA LYS A 172 -57.20 0.64 -22.39
C LYS A 172 -57.39 2.11 -22.06
#